data_AF-A0A1U6HNI5-F1
#
_entry.id   AF-A0A1U6HNI5-F1
#
_cell.length_a   1.000
_cell.length_b   1.000
_cell.length_c   1.000
_cell.angle_alpha   90.00
_cell.angle_beta   90.00
_cell.angle_gamma   90.00
#
_symmetry.space_group_name_H-M   'P 1'
#
loop_
_entity.id
_entity.type
_entity.pdbx_description
1 polymer ?
#
loop_
_entity_poly.entity_id
_entity_poly.type
_entity_poly.pdbx_seq_one_letter_code
_entity_poly.pdbx_strand_id
1 'polypeptide(L)' 'MAPVGHPEKIRTLLDESLQKHNLLWAGAGDHNSMFSITYKELQRITEAKELPVR' A
#
# COMPACT_ATOMS: atom_id res chain seq x y z
N MET A 1 6.79 8.08 4.02
CA MET A 1 7.19 7.36 2.79
C MET A 1 5.94 6.83 2.12
N ALA A 2 5.81 7.03 0.81
CA ALA A 2 4.70 6.51 0.03
C ALA A 2 4.91 5.02 -0.32
N PRO A 3 3.85 4.23 -0.59
CA PRO A 3 3.99 2.82 -1.00
C PRO A 3 4.46 2.65 -2.46
N VAL A 4 4.53 3.75 -3.23
CA VAL A 4 4.97 3.79 -4.64
C VAL A 4 5.96 4.93 -4.86
N GLY A 5 6.60 4.99 -6.03
CA GLY A 5 7.51 6.08 -6.40
C GLY A 5 8.93 5.96 -5.82
N HIS A 6 9.34 4.76 -5.42
CA HIS A 6 10.71 4.50 -4.99
C HIS A 6 11.64 4.53 -6.22
N PRO A 7 12.92 4.95 -6.06
CA PRO A 7 13.87 5.00 -7.18
C PRO A 7 14.05 3.66 -7.90
N GLU A 8 13.91 2.56 -7.16
CA GLU A 8 13.96 1.20 -7.67
C GLU A 8 12.76 0.41 -7.15
N LYS A 9 12.39 -0.66 -7.86
CA LYS A 9 11.31 -1.55 -7.43
C LYS A 9 11.77 -2.37 -6.23
N ILE A 10 11.02 -2.27 -5.14
CA ILE A 10 11.27 -3.01 -3.90
C ILE A 10 10.24 -4.13 -3.79
N ARG A 11 10.67 -5.27 -3.23
CA ARG A 11 9.73 -6.33 -2.84
C ARG A 11 8.76 -5.78 -1.79
N THR A 12 7.49 -5.71 -2.15
CA THR A 12 6.42 -5.20 -1.29
C THR A 12 5.53 -6.34 -0.81
N LEU A 13 5.16 -6.30 0.47
CA LEU A 13 4.17 -7.19 1.07
C LEU A 13 2.93 -6.37 1.42
N LEU A 14 1.75 -6.94 1.20
CA LEU A 14 0.48 -6.36 1.60
C LEU A 14 -0.15 -7.27 2.66
N ASP A 15 -0.38 -6.72 3.85
CA ASP A 15 -1.00 -7.47 4.94
C ASP A 15 -2.47 -7.78 4.61
N GLU A 16 -2.80 -9.07 4.53
CA GLU A 16 -4.16 -9.59 4.28
C GLU A 16 -5.18 -9.07 5.30
N SER A 17 -4.75 -8.71 6.51
CA SER A 17 -5.64 -8.16 7.55
C SER A 17 -6.31 -6.85 7.12
N LEU A 18 -5.72 -6.13 6.15
CA LEU A 18 -6.26 -4.88 5.60
C LEU A 18 -7.48 -5.08 4.69
N GLN A 19 -7.74 -6.31 4.19
CA GLN A 19 -8.89 -6.59 3.31
C GLN A 19 -10.24 -6.26 3.95
N LYS A 20 -10.33 -6.25 5.29
CA LYS A 20 -11.55 -5.91 6.03
C LYS A 20 -11.95 -4.44 5.92
N HIS A 21 -11.09 -3.59 5.34
CA HIS A 21 -11.34 -2.16 5.18
C HIS A 21 -11.69 -1.84 3.73
N ASN A 22 -12.85 -1.23 3.52
CA ASN A 22 -13.29 -0.79 2.20
C ASN A 22 -12.38 0.30 1.60
N LEU A 23 -11.77 1.12 2.46
CA LEU A 23 -10.90 2.23 2.09
C LEU A 23 -9.67 2.24 3.00
N LEU A 24 -8.49 2.40 2.39
CA LEU A 24 -7.21 2.56 3.05
C LEU A 24 -6.67 3.97 2.82
N TRP A 25 -5.73 4.38 3.68
CA TRP A 25 -4.99 5.63 3.54
C TRP A 25 -3.49 5.34 3.54
N ALA A 26 -2.79 5.81 2.51
CA ALA A 26 -1.36 5.62 2.37
C ALA A 26 -0.63 6.97 2.21
N GLY A 27 0.63 7.03 2.64
CA GLY A 27 1.46 8.22 2.51
C GLY A 27 1.67 8.63 1.05
N ALA A 28 1.73 9.92 0.77
CA ALA A 28 1.81 10.47 -0.59
C ALA A 28 3.13 11.20 -0.91
N GLY A 29 4.18 11.02 -0.11
CA GLY A 29 5.53 11.49 -0.42
C GLY A 29 6.14 12.46 0.60
N ASP A 30 5.33 13.04 1.49
CA ASP A 30 5.77 13.86 2.61
C ASP A 30 4.99 13.50 3.90
N HIS A 31 5.20 14.25 5.00
CA HIS A 31 4.58 13.96 6.30
C HIS A 31 3.15 14.50 6.46
N ASN A 32 2.68 15.34 5.55
CA ASN A 32 1.36 15.98 5.57
C ASN A 32 0.43 15.50 4.44
N SER A 33 0.94 14.70 3.50
CA SER A 33 0.19 14.26 2.33
C SER A 33 -0.16 12.77 2.40
N MET A 34 -1.44 12.45 2.20
CA MET A 34 -1.99 11.10 2.16
C MET A 34 -2.94 10.95 0.97
N PHE A 35 -3.12 9.75 0.45
CA PHE A 35 -4.15 9.43 -0.53
C PHE A 35 -5.00 8.25 -0.08
N SER A 36 -6.27 8.25 -0.50
CA SER A 36 -7.18 7.14 -0.26
C SER A 36 -7.09 6.13 -1.41
N ILE A 37 -7.21 4.85 -1.10
CA ILE A 37 -7.08 3.77 -2.07
C ILE A 37 -7.77 2.51 -1.56
N THR A 38 -8.36 1.71 -2.44
CA THR A 38 -8.90 0.41 -2.03
C THR A 38 -7.77 -0.62 -1.86
N TYR A 39 -8.04 -1.69 -1.11
CA TYR A 39 -7.09 -2.81 -0.96
C TYR A 39 -6.61 -3.35 -2.32
N LYS A 40 -7.56 -3.58 -3.24
CA LYS A 40 -7.28 -4.14 -4.58
C LYS A 40 -6.46 -3.20 -5.45
N GLU A 41 -6.74 -1.89 -5.39
CA GLU A 41 -5.95 -0.91 -6.11
C GLU A 41 -4.54 -0.81 -5.53
N LEU A 42 -4.40 -0.83 -4.20
CA LEU A 42 -3.10 -0.78 -3.54
C LEU A 42 -2.24 -1.97 -3.94
N GLN A 43 -2.81 -3.18 -3.92
CA GLN A 43 -2.15 -4.39 -4.42
C GLN A 43 -1.71 -4.23 -5.88
N ARG A 44 -2.62 -3.74 -6.74
CA ARG A 44 -2.35 -3.56 -8.17
C ARG A 44 -1.21 -2.58 -8.44
N ILE A 45 -1.18 -1.42 -7.78
CA ILE A 45 -0.17 -0.38 -8.07
C ILE A 45 1.18 -0.68 -7.44
N THR A 46 1.22 -1.49 -6.38
CA THR A 46 2.46 -1.89 -5.70
C THR A 46 3.01 -3.23 -6.20
N GLU A 47 2.20 -4.00 -6.93
CA GLU A 47 2.43 -5.42 -7.24
C GLU A 47 2.78 -6.24 -5.98
N ALA A 48 2.23 -5.84 -4.83
CA ALA A 48 2.56 -6.44 -3.57
C ALA A 48 2.06 -7.88 -3.48
N LYS A 49 2.88 -8.73 -2.85
CA LYS A 49 2.46 -10.08 -2.49
C LYS A 49 1.62 -10.00 -1.22
N GLU A 50 0.40 -10.49 -1.30
CA GLU A 50 -0.47 -10.68 -0.13
C GLU A 50 0.13 -11.75 0.78
N LEU A 51 0.26 -11.41 2.07
CA LEU A 51 0.69 -12.34 3.11
C LEU A 51 0.01 -11.98 4.44
N PRO A 52 -0.32 -12.98 5.28
CA PRO A 52 -0.67 -12.73 6.66
C PRO A 52 0.58 -12.29 7.43
N VAL A 53 0.59 -11.05 7.93
CA VAL A 53 1.67 -10.51 8.76
C VAL A 53 1.23 -10.57 10.23
N ARG A 54 2.10 -11.08 11.12
CA ARG A 54 1.86 -11.16 12.56
C ARG A 54 2.92 -10.37 13.32
#